data_AF-A0A846DFT5-F1
#
_entry.id   AF-A0A846DFT5-F1
#
_cell.length_a   1.000
_cell.length_b   1.000
_cell.length_c   1.000
_cell.angle_alpha   90.00
_cell.angle_beta   90.00
_cell.angle_gamma   90.00
#
_symmetry.space_group_name_H-M   'P 1'
#
loop_
_entity.id
_entity.type
_entity.pdbx_description
1 polymer ?
#
loop_
_entity_poly.entity_id
_entity_poly.type
_entity_poly.pdbx_seq_one_letter_code
_entity_poly.pdbx_strand_id
1 'polypeptide(L)'
;MELIVEGKELTNQESLDWIAEKVKVHLTNLFPNISVIEKFGFETKAIYTGVSLHGAADYKVWVGDDTIESKMRSYRTREKYKSFELTGDVLQLVTNDYRPSEEFMTQLYQDPYNVARAKTYRFNKILKTAEYAKNEESWVHSTAKPGDTVYSMRLLRECSLSQFTFQNHDQYISWNKEKTRLQNKTGQSYESWFINEDGTLNYQLMIETLNQAITSGKMTFAETRKANEKNHLAREYVNHPSHEKLQEEQRRLDIYYRRQ
;
A
#
# COMPACT_ATOMS: atom_id res chain seq x y z
N MET A 1 -12.61 24.87 -8.85
CA MET A 1 -12.38 25.61 -7.59
C MET A 1 -11.79 26.93 -8.01
N GLU A 2 -12.45 28.03 -7.71
CA GLU A 2 -12.02 29.37 -8.13
C GLU A 2 -11.20 29.98 -6.99
N LEU A 3 -9.97 30.40 -7.29
CA LEU A 3 -9.09 31.05 -6.31
C LEU A 3 -9.39 32.55 -6.27
N ILE A 4 -9.47 33.11 -5.07
CA ILE A 4 -9.52 34.56 -4.88
C ILE A 4 -8.12 35.04 -4.54
N VAL A 5 -7.51 35.80 -5.45
CA VAL A 5 -6.18 36.39 -5.27
C VAL A 5 -6.33 37.91 -5.32
N GLU A 6 -5.92 38.58 -4.23
CA GLU A 6 -5.96 40.05 -4.12
C GLU A 6 -7.37 40.64 -4.41
N GLY A 7 -8.42 39.91 -4.04
CA GLY A 7 -9.81 40.31 -4.23
C GLY A 7 -10.36 40.07 -5.65
N LYS A 8 -9.57 39.50 -6.57
CA LYS A 8 -10.03 39.03 -7.88
C LYS A 8 -10.28 37.53 -7.86
N GLU A 9 -11.44 37.12 -8.33
CA GLU A 9 -11.75 35.72 -8.60
C GLU A 9 -11.10 35.29 -9.91
N LEU A 10 -10.28 34.24 -9.84
CA LEU A 10 -9.60 33.66 -10.99
C LEU A 10 -10.42 32.51 -11.56
N THR A 11 -10.46 32.40 -12.88
CA THR A 11 -10.96 31.20 -13.55
C THR A 11 -10.14 29.97 -13.14
N ASN A 12 -10.65 28.76 -13.42
CA ASN A 12 -9.92 27.53 -13.09
C ASN A 12 -8.53 27.46 -13.75
N GLN A 13 -8.38 27.87 -15.01
CA GLN A 13 -7.08 27.85 -15.68
C GLN A 13 -6.13 28.90 -15.09
N GLU A 14 -6.60 30.13 -14.88
CA GLU A 14 -5.81 31.18 -14.23
C GLU A 14 -5.35 30.76 -12.82
N SER A 15 -6.21 30.06 -12.08
CA SER A 15 -5.91 29.49 -10.77
C SER A 15 -4.75 28.48 -10.84
N LEU A 16 -4.77 27.56 -11.81
CA LEU A 16 -3.73 26.55 -12.00
C LEU A 16 -2.39 27.17 -12.42
N ASP A 17 -2.42 28.14 -13.33
CA ASP A 17 -1.25 28.84 -13.83
C ASP A 17 -0.60 29.68 -12.73
N TRP A 18 -1.42 30.38 -11.94
CA TRP A 18 -0.95 31.14 -10.78
C TRP A 18 -0.28 30.24 -9.74
N ILE A 19 -0.85 29.08 -9.42
CA ILE A 19 -0.22 28.10 -8.52
C ILE A 19 1.12 27.63 -9.08
N ALA A 20 1.17 27.29 -10.38
CA ALA A 20 2.40 26.83 -11.01
C ALA A 20 3.52 27.88 -10.91
N GLU A 21 3.19 29.16 -11.08
CA GLU A 21 4.12 30.27 -10.90
C GLU A 21 4.60 30.37 -9.43
N LYS A 22 3.68 30.31 -8.45
CA LYS A 22 4.06 30.36 -7.03
C LYS A 22 4.91 29.18 -6.60
N VAL A 23 4.62 27.98 -7.09
CA VAL A 23 5.45 26.78 -6.85
C VAL A 23 6.85 26.99 -7.41
N LYS A 24 6.98 27.53 -8.63
CA LYS A 24 8.29 27.85 -9.23
C LYS A 24 9.08 28.81 -8.34
N VAL A 25 8.47 29.94 -7.96
CA VAL A 25 9.11 30.94 -7.08
C VAL A 25 9.54 30.31 -5.76
N HIS A 26 8.67 29.50 -5.14
CA HIS A 26 8.98 28.84 -3.88
C HIS A 26 10.17 27.88 -4.00
N LEU A 27 10.20 27.05 -5.05
CA LEU A 27 11.28 26.10 -5.28
C LEU A 27 12.61 26.81 -5.58
N THR A 28 12.60 27.89 -6.37
CA THR A 28 13.81 28.70 -6.61
C THR A 28 14.36 29.27 -5.31
N ASN A 29 13.50 29.74 -4.41
CA ASN A 29 13.93 30.27 -3.11
C ASN A 29 14.50 29.18 -2.19
N LEU A 30 13.90 27.98 -2.17
CA LEU A 30 14.41 26.85 -1.38
C LEU A 30 15.73 26.30 -1.93
N PHE A 31 15.91 26.35 -3.25
CA PHE A 31 17.03 25.72 -3.93
C PHE A 31 17.73 26.68 -4.90
N PRO A 32 18.36 27.76 -4.40
CA PRO A 32 18.88 28.86 -5.24
C PRO A 32 19.99 28.44 -6.21
N ASN A 33 20.66 27.32 -5.94
CA ASN A 33 21.78 26.83 -6.74
C ASN A 33 21.37 25.71 -7.72
N ILE A 34 20.08 25.38 -7.84
CA ILE A 34 19.61 24.31 -8.74
C ILE A 34 19.10 24.92 -10.06
N SER A 35 19.97 24.98 -11.06
CA SER A 35 19.66 25.50 -12.41
C SER A 35 18.56 24.75 -13.16
N VAL A 36 18.21 23.53 -12.72
CA VAL A 36 17.16 22.73 -13.37
C VAL A 36 15.79 23.40 -13.28
N ILE A 37 15.52 24.15 -12.20
CA ILE A 37 14.21 24.78 -11.93
C ILE A 37 13.90 25.84 -13.00
N GLU A 38 14.92 26.51 -13.52
CA GLU A 38 14.78 27.53 -14.56
C GLU A 38 14.57 26.94 -15.96
N LYS A 39 14.96 25.68 -16.16
CA LYS A 39 14.91 25.00 -17.47
C LYS A 39 13.57 24.34 -17.77
N PHE A 40 12.71 24.18 -16.76
CA PHE A 40 11.42 23.51 -16.91
C PHE A 40 10.25 24.44 -16.55
N GLY A 41 9.16 24.27 -17.28
CA GLY A 41 7.87 24.83 -16.89
C GLY A 41 7.20 23.96 -15.83
N PHE A 42 6.45 24.58 -14.93
CA PHE A 42 5.62 23.86 -13.98
C PHE A 42 4.19 23.81 -14.52
N GLU A 43 3.54 22.67 -14.35
CA GLU A 43 2.15 22.45 -14.75
C GLU A 43 1.38 21.97 -13.52
N THR A 44 0.31 22.67 -13.18
CA THR A 44 -0.63 22.21 -12.14
C THR A 44 -1.80 21.52 -12.83
N LYS A 45 -1.96 20.21 -12.63
CA LYS A 45 -3.03 19.44 -13.29
C LYS A 45 -4.41 19.62 -12.67
N ALA A 46 -4.45 19.71 -11.35
CA ALA A 46 -5.68 19.80 -10.58
C ALA A 46 -5.38 20.27 -9.16
N ILE A 47 -6.39 20.82 -8.51
CA ILE A 47 -6.40 21.21 -7.10
C ILE A 47 -7.37 20.27 -6.38
N TYR A 48 -6.91 19.69 -5.27
CA TYR A 48 -7.68 18.78 -4.44
C TYR A 48 -7.79 19.35 -3.03
N THR A 49 -8.90 19.11 -2.35
CA THR A 49 -9.09 19.51 -0.94
C THR A 49 -8.59 18.45 0.03
N GLY A 50 -8.44 17.21 -0.43
CA GLY A 50 -8.04 16.08 0.40
C GLY A 50 -7.24 15.06 -0.40
N VAL A 51 -6.33 14.38 0.28
CA VAL A 51 -5.53 13.30 -0.28
C VAL A 51 -5.20 12.27 0.80
N SER A 52 -5.20 11.00 0.42
CA SER A 52 -4.59 9.92 1.20
C SER A 52 -3.49 9.27 0.37
N LEU A 53 -2.40 8.92 1.04
CA LEU A 53 -1.18 8.39 0.42
C LEU A 53 -0.80 7.09 1.11
N HIS A 54 -0.36 6.11 0.35
CA HIS A 54 0.11 4.81 0.87
C HIS A 54 1.46 4.39 0.26
N GLY A 55 1.94 5.09 -0.76
CA GLY A 55 3.17 4.82 -1.50
C GLY A 55 3.46 5.95 -2.48
N ALA A 56 4.65 5.96 -3.08
CA ALA A 56 5.06 7.02 -4.01
C ALA A 56 4.10 7.24 -5.20
N ALA A 57 3.29 6.26 -5.56
CA ALA A 57 2.32 6.36 -6.64
C ALA A 57 0.95 5.76 -6.28
N ASP A 58 0.69 5.61 -4.98
CA ASP A 58 -0.55 5.08 -4.43
C ASP A 58 -1.25 6.19 -3.66
N TYR A 59 -2.29 6.75 -4.26
CA TYR A 59 -2.99 7.92 -3.76
C TYR A 59 -4.48 7.87 -4.06
N LYS A 60 -5.26 8.54 -3.23
CA LYS A 60 -6.67 8.86 -3.51
C LYS A 60 -6.89 10.33 -3.22
N VAL A 61 -7.69 11.01 -4.03
CA VAL A 61 -7.88 12.47 -3.97
C VAL A 61 -9.36 12.84 -3.95
N TRP A 62 -9.64 13.94 -3.26
CA TRP A 62 -10.98 14.48 -3.02
C TRP A 62 -11.09 15.95 -3.41
N VAL A 63 -12.29 16.37 -3.80
CA VAL A 63 -12.70 17.78 -3.90
C VAL A 63 -13.99 17.95 -3.10
N GLY A 64 -13.92 18.70 -2.01
CA GLY A 64 -14.98 18.67 -0.99
C GLY A 64 -15.12 17.25 -0.43
N ASP A 65 -16.35 16.76 -0.43
CA ASP A 65 -16.69 15.39 0.00
C ASP A 65 -16.63 14.36 -1.14
N ASP A 66 -16.46 14.82 -2.39
CA ASP A 66 -16.47 13.96 -3.57
C ASP A 66 -15.10 13.35 -3.84
N THR A 67 -15.07 12.02 -4.00
CA THR A 67 -13.89 11.29 -4.45
C THR A 67 -13.69 11.46 -5.95
N ILE A 68 -12.52 11.93 -6.39
CA ILE A 68 -12.26 12.17 -7.81
C ILE A 68 -11.52 11.00 -8.46
N GLU A 69 -10.40 10.60 -7.87
CA GLU A 69 -9.53 9.57 -8.41
C GLU A 69 -8.89 8.75 -7.29
N SER A 70 -8.75 7.45 -7.53
CA SER A 70 -8.04 6.52 -6.68
C SER A 70 -7.10 5.67 -7.54
N LYS A 71 -5.81 5.72 -7.22
CA LYS A 71 -4.76 4.91 -7.85
C LYS A 71 -4.02 4.13 -6.77
N MET A 72 -3.99 2.82 -6.89
CA MET A 72 -3.14 1.96 -6.07
C MET A 72 -2.52 0.90 -6.97
N ARG A 73 -1.23 1.03 -7.25
CA ARG A 73 -0.53 0.19 -8.22
C ARG A 73 -0.59 -1.28 -7.78
N SER A 74 -0.68 -2.16 -8.78
CA SER A 74 -0.89 -3.60 -8.60
C SER A 74 -2.26 -4.02 -8.08
N TYR A 75 -3.17 -3.10 -7.75
CA TYR A 75 -4.57 -3.39 -7.43
C TYR A 75 -5.47 -2.84 -8.54
N ARG A 76 -6.58 -3.52 -8.84
CA ARG A 76 -7.56 -2.99 -9.80
C ARG A 76 -8.65 -2.29 -9.01
N THR A 77 -8.49 -0.99 -8.82
CA THR A 77 -9.28 -0.17 -7.89
C THR A 77 -10.79 -0.20 -8.11
N ARG A 78 -11.25 -0.43 -9.34
CA ARG A 78 -12.68 -0.42 -9.72
C ARG A 78 -13.35 -1.80 -9.66
N GLU A 79 -12.57 -2.87 -9.51
CA GLU A 79 -13.11 -4.23 -9.50
C GLU A 79 -13.65 -4.60 -8.12
N LYS A 80 -14.73 -5.38 -8.14
CA LYS A 80 -15.37 -5.96 -6.96
C LYS A 80 -14.84 -7.37 -6.77
N TYR A 81 -14.37 -7.70 -5.58
CA TYR A 81 -13.82 -9.00 -5.27
C TYR A 81 -14.69 -9.78 -4.27
N LYS A 82 -14.57 -11.09 -4.34
CA LYS A 82 -15.10 -11.99 -3.31
C LYS A 82 -14.12 -12.02 -2.15
N SER A 83 -14.60 -11.71 -0.95
CA SER A 83 -13.84 -11.86 0.30
C SER A 83 -14.43 -12.97 1.16
N PHE A 84 -13.58 -13.60 1.94
CA PHE A 84 -13.91 -14.84 2.66
C PHE A 84 -13.52 -14.74 4.13
N GLU A 85 -14.28 -15.44 4.96
CA GLU A 85 -14.01 -15.68 6.37
C GLU A 85 -13.91 -17.17 6.64
N LEU A 86 -13.11 -17.54 7.62
CA LEU A 86 -12.95 -18.92 8.04
C LEU A 86 -13.76 -19.10 9.33
N THR A 87 -14.78 -19.96 9.28
CA THR A 87 -15.61 -20.34 10.43
C THR A 87 -15.38 -21.83 10.69
N GLY A 88 -14.56 -22.16 11.69
CA GLY A 88 -14.02 -23.51 11.84
C GLY A 88 -13.11 -23.85 10.65
N ASP A 89 -13.41 -24.93 9.92
CA ASP A 89 -12.67 -25.34 8.70
C ASP A 89 -13.38 -24.91 7.40
N VAL A 90 -14.47 -24.16 7.51
CA VAL A 90 -15.31 -23.78 6.37
C VAL A 90 -15.06 -22.33 6.00
N LEU A 91 -14.68 -22.11 4.74
CA LEU A 91 -14.61 -20.77 4.15
C LEU A 91 -16.00 -20.32 3.73
N GLN A 92 -16.44 -19.24 4.35
CA GLN A 92 -17.71 -18.60 4.10
C GLN A 92 -17.46 -17.32 3.30
N LEU A 93 -18.27 -17.12 2.25
CA LEU A 93 -18.26 -15.87 1.50
C LEU A 93 -18.84 -14.76 2.39
N VAL A 94 -18.04 -13.74 2.66
CA VAL A 94 -18.46 -12.57 3.46
C VAL A 94 -19.18 -11.57 2.58
N THR A 95 -18.57 -11.25 1.44
CA THR A 95 -19.14 -10.32 0.46
C THR A 95 -18.55 -10.59 -0.93
N ASN A 96 -19.31 -10.24 -1.97
CA ASN A 96 -18.91 -10.23 -3.37
C ASN A 96 -18.58 -8.81 -3.88
N ASP A 97 -18.64 -7.79 -3.01
CA ASP A 97 -18.47 -6.38 -3.33
C ASP A 97 -17.28 -5.74 -2.57
N TYR A 98 -16.24 -6.53 -2.29
CA TYR A 98 -15.08 -6.03 -1.57
C TYR A 98 -14.14 -5.25 -2.51
N ARG A 99 -13.80 -4.02 -2.14
CA ARG A 99 -12.89 -3.14 -2.90
C ARG A 99 -11.69 -2.76 -2.02
N PRO A 100 -10.69 -3.65 -1.88
CA PRO A 100 -9.65 -3.53 -0.85
C PRO A 100 -8.91 -2.20 -0.90
N SER A 101 -8.43 -1.79 -2.09
CA SER A 101 -7.69 -0.54 -2.24
C SER A 101 -8.55 0.69 -1.98
N GLU A 102 -9.82 0.65 -2.40
CA GLU A 102 -10.72 1.79 -2.27
C GLU A 102 -11.16 1.99 -0.81
N GLU A 103 -11.55 0.91 -0.16
CA GLU A 103 -11.91 0.90 1.26
C GLU A 103 -10.73 1.34 2.12
N PHE A 104 -9.54 0.79 1.87
CA PHE A 104 -8.33 1.13 2.63
C PHE A 104 -7.96 2.60 2.46
N MET A 105 -7.86 3.12 1.23
CA MET A 105 -7.48 4.52 0.98
C MET A 105 -8.53 5.51 1.52
N THR A 106 -9.81 5.12 1.56
CA THR A 106 -10.87 5.93 2.16
C THR A 106 -10.73 5.98 3.67
N GLN A 107 -10.47 4.84 4.32
CA GLN A 107 -10.24 4.79 5.76
C GLN A 107 -9.00 5.59 6.18
N LEU A 108 -7.91 5.54 5.38
CA LEU A 108 -6.74 6.39 5.62
C LEU A 108 -7.08 7.89 5.64
N TYR A 109 -8.05 8.32 4.82
CA TYR A 109 -8.47 9.71 4.78
C TYR A 109 -9.40 10.07 5.94
N GLN A 110 -10.30 9.16 6.33
CA GLN A 110 -11.32 9.40 7.35
C GLN A 110 -10.78 9.28 8.77
N ASP A 111 -10.05 8.21 9.07
CA ASP A 111 -9.46 7.95 10.38
C ASP A 111 -8.20 7.07 10.24
N PRO A 112 -7.01 7.67 10.05
CA PRO A 112 -5.77 6.91 9.93
C PRO A 112 -5.31 6.27 11.25
N TYR A 113 -5.98 6.53 12.37
CA TYR A 113 -5.65 5.93 13.66
C TYR A 113 -6.40 4.63 13.91
N ASN A 114 -7.51 4.37 13.20
CA ASN A 114 -8.35 3.19 13.38
C ASN A 114 -8.71 2.54 12.04
N VAL A 115 -7.68 2.10 11.31
CA VAL A 115 -7.86 1.49 9.98
C VAL A 115 -8.23 0.02 10.13
N ALA A 116 -9.36 -0.40 9.55
CA ALA A 116 -9.77 -1.80 9.57
C ALA A 116 -8.79 -2.67 8.78
N ARG A 117 -8.54 -3.87 9.32
CA ARG A 117 -7.57 -4.82 8.74
C ARG A 117 -8.06 -5.39 7.41
N ALA A 118 -7.15 -5.55 6.47
CA ALA A 118 -7.45 -6.04 5.13
C ALA A 118 -8.06 -7.46 5.16
N LYS A 119 -9.04 -7.70 4.29
CA LYS A 119 -9.64 -9.02 4.12
C LYS A 119 -8.93 -9.77 2.99
N THR A 120 -8.79 -11.08 3.14
CA THR A 120 -8.33 -11.93 2.05
C THR A 120 -9.40 -11.95 0.95
N TYR A 121 -8.96 -11.79 -0.29
CA TYR A 121 -9.86 -11.73 -1.44
C TYR A 121 -9.32 -12.54 -2.62
N ARG A 122 -10.27 -13.05 -3.42
CA ARG A 122 -9.99 -13.79 -4.65
C ARG A 122 -10.10 -12.87 -5.84
N PHE A 123 -9.10 -12.93 -6.73
CA PHE A 123 -9.09 -12.18 -7.97
C PHE A 123 -8.65 -13.08 -9.14
N ASN A 124 -8.96 -12.64 -10.35
CA ASN A 124 -8.56 -13.31 -11.58
C ASN A 124 -7.32 -12.63 -12.14
N LYS A 125 -6.36 -13.43 -12.61
CA LYS A 125 -5.20 -12.92 -13.34
C LYS A 125 -4.90 -13.81 -14.54
N ILE A 126 -4.21 -13.25 -15.52
CA ILE A 126 -3.64 -14.02 -16.62
C ILE A 126 -2.37 -14.70 -16.11
N LEU A 127 -2.26 -16.01 -16.30
CA LEU A 127 -1.03 -16.75 -16.03
C LEU A 127 0.03 -16.35 -17.05
N LYS A 128 1.01 -15.55 -16.62
CA LYS A 128 2.07 -15.07 -17.51
C LYS A 128 3.12 -16.16 -17.73
N THR A 129 3.74 -16.17 -18.91
CA THR A 129 4.86 -17.08 -19.26
C THR A 129 6.01 -17.02 -18.26
N ALA A 130 6.39 -15.82 -17.82
CA ALA A 130 7.44 -15.63 -16.81
C ALA A 130 7.06 -16.20 -15.43
N GLU A 131 5.79 -16.11 -15.04
CA GLU A 131 5.31 -16.71 -13.78
C GLU A 131 5.27 -18.23 -13.88
N TYR A 132 4.83 -18.75 -15.04
CA TYR A 132 4.82 -20.18 -15.33
C TYR A 132 6.24 -20.76 -15.27
N ALA A 133 7.19 -20.18 -16.00
CA ALA A 133 8.57 -20.64 -16.04
C ALA A 133 9.25 -20.61 -14.66
N LYS A 134 8.97 -19.57 -13.85
CA LYS A 134 9.52 -19.48 -12.49
C LYS A 134 9.03 -20.59 -11.55
N ASN A 135 7.82 -21.12 -11.79
CA ASN A 135 7.21 -22.14 -10.96
C ASN A 135 6.82 -23.36 -11.81
N GLU A 136 7.70 -23.74 -12.75
CA GLU A 136 7.39 -24.73 -13.78
C GLU A 136 6.97 -26.06 -13.17
N GLU A 137 7.66 -26.53 -12.14
CA GLU A 137 7.34 -27.77 -11.42
C GLU A 137 5.89 -27.79 -10.91
N SER A 138 5.39 -26.66 -10.44
CA SER A 138 4.03 -26.51 -9.92
C SER A 138 2.99 -26.44 -11.04
N TRP A 139 3.31 -25.76 -12.16
CA TRP A 139 2.35 -25.51 -13.23
C TRP A 139 2.33 -26.58 -14.32
N VAL A 140 3.41 -27.32 -14.54
CA VAL A 140 3.50 -28.34 -15.61
C VAL A 140 2.47 -29.45 -15.44
N HIS A 141 2.20 -29.83 -14.19
CA HIS A 141 1.20 -30.81 -13.80
C HIS A 141 -0.21 -30.23 -13.63
N SER A 142 -0.32 -28.90 -13.69
CA SER A 142 -1.59 -28.22 -13.53
C SER A 142 -2.44 -28.26 -14.80
N THR A 143 -3.74 -28.01 -14.63
CA THR A 143 -4.67 -27.84 -15.76
C THR A 143 -4.54 -26.50 -16.47
N ALA A 144 -3.86 -25.52 -15.88
CA ALA A 144 -3.71 -24.18 -16.43
C ALA A 144 -2.43 -24.05 -17.26
N LYS A 145 -2.50 -23.26 -18.35
CA LYS A 145 -1.38 -22.97 -19.25
C LYS A 145 -1.13 -21.45 -19.35
N PRO A 146 0.07 -21.04 -19.80
CA PRO A 146 0.34 -19.63 -20.03
C PRO A 146 -0.72 -19.00 -20.94
N GLY A 147 -1.26 -17.86 -20.52
CA GLY A 147 -2.37 -17.18 -21.20
C GLY A 147 -3.75 -17.43 -20.57
N ASP A 148 -3.92 -18.51 -19.81
CA ASP A 148 -5.19 -18.80 -19.14
C ASP A 148 -5.50 -17.79 -18.03
N THR A 149 -6.80 -17.59 -17.79
CA THR A 149 -7.26 -16.87 -16.61
C THR A 149 -7.30 -17.81 -15.40
N VAL A 150 -6.49 -17.51 -14.40
CA VAL A 150 -6.41 -18.28 -13.15
C VAL A 150 -6.87 -17.45 -11.96
N TYR A 151 -7.47 -18.13 -10.98
CA TYR A 151 -7.76 -17.57 -9.68
C TYR A 151 -6.47 -17.42 -8.88
N SER A 152 -6.39 -16.35 -8.10
CA SER A 152 -5.34 -16.14 -7.13
C SER A 152 -5.92 -15.46 -5.90
N MET A 153 -5.34 -15.77 -4.75
CA MET A 153 -5.70 -15.14 -3.48
C MET A 153 -4.69 -14.08 -3.13
N ARG A 154 -5.17 -12.96 -2.59
CA ARG A 154 -4.33 -11.87 -2.16
C ARG A 154 -4.87 -11.21 -0.91
N LEU A 155 -3.93 -10.60 -0.20
CA LEU A 155 -4.16 -9.68 0.89
C LEU A 155 -3.56 -8.32 0.50
N LEU A 156 -4.28 -7.24 0.79
CA LEU A 156 -3.74 -5.89 0.60
C LEU A 156 -2.56 -5.71 1.56
N ARG A 157 -1.45 -5.15 1.05
CA ARG A 157 -0.29 -4.82 1.87
C ARG A 157 -0.55 -3.46 2.51
N GLU A 158 -0.75 -3.43 3.82
CA GLU A 158 -1.14 -2.23 4.56
C GLU A 158 0.04 -1.29 4.80
N CYS A 159 1.30 -1.77 4.78
CA CYS A 159 2.50 -0.93 4.78
C CYS A 159 3.28 -1.04 3.46
N SER A 160 3.57 0.10 2.83
CA SER A 160 4.52 0.20 1.71
C SER A 160 5.84 0.82 2.17
N LEU A 161 6.98 0.36 1.63
CA LEU A 161 8.26 1.05 1.87
C LEU A 161 8.49 2.19 0.87
N SER A 162 7.75 2.21 -0.25
CA SER A 162 7.93 3.22 -1.30
C SER A 162 7.50 4.63 -0.88
N GLN A 163 6.82 4.78 0.26
CA GLN A 163 6.46 6.09 0.82
C GLN A 163 7.60 6.76 1.59
N PHE A 164 8.65 6.04 1.95
CA PHE A 164 9.75 6.57 2.75
C PHE A 164 10.95 6.96 1.90
N THR A 165 11.64 8.02 2.31
CA THR A 165 12.93 8.42 1.73
C THR A 165 14.06 7.82 2.56
N PHE A 166 14.79 6.87 1.98
CA PHE A 166 15.96 6.26 2.61
C PHE A 166 17.21 7.11 2.36
N GLN A 167 18.13 7.12 3.32
CA GLN A 167 19.38 7.87 3.21
C GLN A 167 20.30 7.30 2.12
N ASN A 168 20.28 5.98 1.94
CA ASN A 168 21.05 5.28 0.92
C ASN A 168 20.38 3.96 0.50
N HIS A 169 20.92 3.35 -0.56
CA HIS A 169 20.37 2.13 -1.13
C HIS A 169 20.49 0.92 -0.18
N ASP A 170 21.58 0.82 0.59
CA ASP A 170 21.81 -0.29 1.51
C ASP A 170 20.79 -0.31 2.65
N GLN A 171 20.43 0.88 3.14
CA GLN A 171 19.35 1.06 4.11
C GLN A 171 18.03 0.52 3.53
N TYR A 172 17.67 0.91 2.31
CA TYR A 172 16.48 0.40 1.64
C TYR A 172 16.50 -1.13 1.49
N ILE A 173 17.63 -1.71 1.05
CA ILE A 173 17.78 -3.16 0.90
C ILE A 173 17.54 -3.86 2.24
N SER A 174 18.14 -3.35 3.32
CA SER A 174 18.03 -3.94 4.65
C SER A 174 16.59 -3.96 5.16
N TRP A 175 15.90 -2.82 5.08
CA TRP A 175 14.48 -2.70 5.41
C TRP A 175 13.58 -3.57 4.53
N ASN A 176 13.88 -3.69 3.23
CA ASN A 176 13.10 -4.52 2.32
C ASN A 176 13.27 -6.02 2.62
N LYS A 177 14.48 -6.46 2.99
CA LYS A 177 14.75 -7.82 3.45
C LYS A 177 13.98 -8.13 4.73
N GLU A 178 14.00 -7.23 5.71
CA GLU A 178 13.25 -7.39 6.95
C GLU A 178 11.74 -7.47 6.69
N LYS A 179 11.19 -6.52 5.94
CA LYS A 179 9.78 -6.51 5.52
C LYS A 179 9.37 -7.83 4.86
N THR A 180 10.17 -8.31 3.90
CA THR A 180 9.87 -9.56 3.17
C THR A 180 9.87 -10.76 4.12
N ARG A 181 10.84 -10.82 5.05
CA ARG A 181 10.91 -11.86 6.08
C ARG A 181 9.67 -11.87 6.96
N LEU A 182 9.22 -10.70 7.43
CA LEU A 182 8.01 -10.56 8.25
C LEU A 182 6.76 -11.00 7.49
N GLN A 183 6.62 -10.55 6.24
CA GLN A 183 5.48 -10.88 5.38
C GLN A 183 5.36 -12.37 5.11
N ASN A 184 6.48 -13.06 4.89
CA ASN A 184 6.50 -14.50 4.67
C ASN A 184 6.14 -15.27 5.95
N LYS A 185 6.54 -14.76 7.12
CA LYS A 185 6.31 -15.43 8.41
C LYS A 185 4.90 -15.22 8.95
N THR A 186 4.34 -14.01 8.79
CA THR A 186 3.14 -13.57 9.54
C THR A 186 2.01 -13.06 8.67
N GLY A 187 2.23 -12.95 7.35
CA GLY A 187 1.28 -12.35 6.41
C GLY A 187 1.28 -10.82 6.39
N GLN A 188 1.93 -10.17 7.35
CA GLN A 188 2.09 -8.72 7.46
C GLN A 188 3.55 -8.32 7.66
N SER A 189 3.83 -7.03 7.58
CA SER A 189 5.16 -6.45 7.81
C SER A 189 5.26 -5.84 9.22
N TYR A 190 5.24 -4.51 9.32
CA TYR A 190 5.39 -3.78 10.58
C TYR A 190 4.07 -3.57 11.34
N GLU A 191 2.94 -3.90 10.71
CA GLU A 191 1.61 -3.63 11.22
C GLU A 191 1.38 -4.27 12.60
N SER A 192 2.00 -5.42 12.90
CA SER A 192 1.84 -6.13 14.18
C SER A 192 2.13 -5.30 15.42
N TRP A 193 2.97 -4.27 15.32
CA TRP A 193 3.36 -3.42 16.46
C TRP A 193 2.46 -2.20 16.65
N PHE A 194 1.53 -1.95 15.73
CA PHE A 194 0.69 -0.75 15.71
C PHE A 194 -0.80 -1.11 15.69
N ILE A 195 -1.13 -2.28 16.25
CA ILE A 195 -2.52 -2.72 16.37
C ILE A 195 -3.11 -2.17 17.66
N ASN A 196 -4.26 -1.52 17.55
CA ASN A 196 -5.05 -1.04 18.67
C ASN A 196 -5.69 -2.20 19.43
N GLU A 197 -6.19 -1.94 20.64
CA GLU A 197 -6.84 -2.97 21.48
C GLU A 197 -8.07 -3.61 20.81
N ASP A 198 -8.76 -2.86 19.94
CA ASP A 198 -9.91 -3.33 19.16
C ASP A 198 -9.54 -4.13 17.90
N GLY A 199 -8.24 -4.29 17.61
CA GLY A 199 -7.72 -5.01 16.46
C GLY A 199 -7.55 -4.17 15.18
N THR A 200 -7.91 -2.88 15.20
CA THR A 200 -7.64 -1.95 14.09
C THR A 200 -6.17 -1.54 14.03
N LEU A 201 -5.74 -1.00 12.90
CA LEU A 201 -4.37 -0.53 12.67
C LEU A 201 -4.28 0.98 12.91
N ASN A 202 -3.37 1.39 13.78
CA ASN A 202 -2.94 2.77 13.91
C ASN A 202 -1.89 3.09 12.84
N TYR A 203 -2.38 3.38 11.64
CA TYR A 203 -1.55 3.60 10.46
C TYR A 203 -0.69 4.86 10.61
N GLN A 204 -1.26 5.94 11.13
CA GLN A 204 -0.52 7.19 11.34
C GLN A 204 0.71 6.97 12.23
N LEU A 205 0.52 6.35 13.40
CA LEU A 205 1.62 6.06 14.32
C LEU A 205 2.67 5.15 13.68
N MET A 206 2.23 4.16 12.90
CA MET A 206 3.15 3.27 12.17
C MET A 206 4.04 4.07 11.22
N ILE A 207 3.45 4.90 10.34
CA ILE A 207 4.23 5.63 9.33
C ILE A 207 5.17 6.63 9.97
N GLU A 208 4.73 7.38 10.98
CA GLU A 208 5.59 8.33 11.69
C GLU A 208 6.76 7.64 12.39
N THR A 209 6.50 6.51 13.07
CA THR A 209 7.53 5.75 13.77
C THR A 209 8.56 5.17 12.81
N LEU A 210 8.11 4.58 11.68
CA LEU A 210 9.01 4.04 10.67
C LEU A 210 9.80 5.16 9.99
N ASN A 211 9.18 6.29 9.67
CA ASN A 211 9.84 7.44 9.07
C ASN A 211 10.91 8.00 10.01
N GLN A 212 10.63 8.13 11.31
CA GLN A 212 11.60 8.58 12.30
C GLN A 212 12.79 7.59 12.40
N ALA A 213 12.53 6.29 12.41
CA ALA A 213 13.57 5.26 12.41
C ALA A 213 14.49 5.37 11.18
N ILE A 214 13.89 5.47 9.99
CA ILE A 214 14.61 5.58 8.70
C ILE A 214 15.43 6.87 8.65
N THR A 215 14.82 8.01 8.99
CA THR A 215 15.49 9.32 8.96
C THR A 215 16.61 9.43 10.01
N SER A 216 16.52 8.69 11.12
CA SER A 216 17.61 8.54 12.11
C SER A 216 18.74 7.59 11.71
N GLY A 217 18.69 7.02 10.49
CA GLY A 217 19.76 6.20 9.92
C GLY A 217 19.74 4.73 10.33
N LYS A 218 18.63 4.24 10.92
CA LYS A 218 18.51 2.82 11.30
C LYS A 218 18.48 1.93 10.07
N MET A 219 19.18 0.79 10.12
CA MET A 219 19.23 -0.15 9.00
C MET A 219 18.06 -1.13 9.01
N THR A 220 17.39 -1.30 10.16
CA THR A 220 16.21 -2.13 10.33
C THR A 220 15.26 -1.51 11.36
N PHE A 221 13.98 -1.90 11.35
CA PHE A 221 13.07 -1.52 12.42
C PHE A 221 13.44 -2.21 13.74
N ALA A 222 13.91 -3.46 13.67
CA ALA A 222 14.36 -4.22 14.84
C ALA A 222 15.42 -3.48 15.68
N GLU A 223 16.32 -2.70 15.07
CA GLU A 223 17.32 -1.88 15.79
C GLU A 223 16.73 -0.80 16.69
N THR A 224 15.51 -0.35 16.41
CA THR A 224 14.81 0.62 17.27
C THR A 224 14.24 -0.03 18.53
N ARG A 225 14.12 -1.35 18.52
CA ARG A 225 13.51 -2.11 19.61
C ARG A 225 14.62 -2.59 20.53
N LYS A 226 14.45 -2.39 21.84
CA LYS A 226 15.30 -3.02 22.85
C LYS A 226 14.99 -4.52 22.87
N ALA A 227 15.63 -5.29 22.00
CA ALA A 227 15.69 -6.73 22.14
C ALA A 227 16.49 -7.02 23.42
N ASN A 228 15.80 -7.20 24.55
CA ASN A 228 16.45 -7.65 25.77
C ASN A 228 17.07 -9.04 25.47
N GLU A 229 18.24 -9.38 26.03
CA GLU A 229 18.94 -10.65 25.73
C GLU A 229 18.09 -11.93 25.92
N LYS A 230 16.96 -11.82 26.64
CA LYS A 230 15.97 -12.89 26.88
C LYS A 230 14.64 -12.74 26.11
N ASN A 231 14.44 -11.63 25.40
CA ASN A 231 13.23 -11.28 24.67
C ASN A 231 13.50 -11.31 23.16
N HIS A 232 13.30 -12.48 22.55
CA HIS A 232 13.30 -12.60 21.10
C HIS A 232 12.13 -11.79 20.52
N LEU A 233 12.43 -10.83 19.63
CA LEU A 233 11.43 -10.08 18.84
C LEU A 233 10.40 -10.99 18.15
N ALA A 234 10.78 -12.24 17.89
CA ALA A 234 9.91 -13.33 17.44
C ALA A 234 8.60 -13.47 18.22
N ARG A 235 8.59 -13.11 19.51
CA ARG A 235 7.44 -13.23 20.41
C ARG A 235 6.50 -12.02 20.37
N GLU A 236 6.93 -10.92 19.75
CA GLU A 236 6.11 -9.71 19.60
C GLU A 236 5.30 -9.72 18.30
N TYR A 237 5.61 -10.62 17.37
CA TYR A 237 4.89 -10.69 16.11
C TYR A 237 3.54 -11.38 16.29
N VAL A 238 2.48 -10.66 15.93
CA VAL A 238 1.14 -11.23 15.74
C VAL A 238 0.99 -11.60 14.26
N ASN A 239 0.24 -12.64 13.93
CA ASN A 239 -0.13 -12.93 12.55
C ASN A 239 -1.18 -11.94 12.06
N HIS A 240 -1.17 -11.64 10.76
CA HIS A 240 -2.27 -10.89 10.18
C HIS A 240 -3.58 -11.68 10.37
N PRO A 241 -4.71 -11.07 10.80
CA PRO A 241 -5.96 -11.79 11.08
C PRO A 241 -6.47 -12.65 9.91
N SER A 242 -6.24 -12.19 8.68
CA SER A 242 -6.58 -12.90 7.44
C SER A 242 -5.48 -13.82 6.89
N HIS A 243 -4.34 -14.01 7.57
CA HIS A 243 -3.18 -14.76 7.04
C HIS A 243 -3.47 -16.25 6.87
N GLU A 244 -4.01 -16.89 7.89
CA GLU A 244 -4.35 -18.32 7.84
C GLU A 244 -5.38 -18.59 6.74
N LYS A 245 -6.35 -17.68 6.58
CA LYS A 245 -7.37 -17.71 5.52
C LYS A 245 -6.73 -17.64 4.13
N LEU A 246 -5.71 -16.79 3.97
CA LEU A 246 -4.95 -16.68 2.72
C LEU A 246 -4.24 -17.99 2.38
N GLN A 247 -3.58 -18.62 3.36
CA GLN A 247 -2.85 -19.87 3.18
C GLN A 247 -3.79 -21.04 2.86
N GLU A 248 -4.92 -21.12 3.56
CA GLU A 248 -5.94 -22.15 3.33
C GLU A 248 -6.51 -22.08 1.91
N GLU A 249 -6.92 -20.88 1.46
CA GLU A 249 -7.46 -20.71 0.12
C GLU A 249 -6.41 -20.91 -0.99
N GLN A 250 -5.15 -20.53 -0.75
CA GLN A 250 -4.06 -20.86 -1.67
C GLN A 250 -3.93 -22.38 -1.84
N ARG A 251 -3.96 -23.14 -0.74
CA ARG A 251 -3.93 -24.60 -0.78
C ARG A 251 -5.11 -25.19 -1.56
N ARG A 252 -6.32 -24.64 -1.38
CA ARG A 252 -7.52 -25.07 -2.13
C ARG A 252 -7.41 -24.78 -3.63
N LEU A 253 -6.86 -23.61 -4.00
CA LEU A 253 -6.59 -23.30 -5.40
C LEU A 253 -5.53 -24.22 -6.00
N ASP A 254 -4.50 -24.58 -5.24
CA ASP A 254 -3.48 -25.52 -5.70
C ASP A 254 -4.10 -26.89 -5.96
N ILE A 255 -4.99 -27.39 -5.08
CA ILE A 255 -5.77 -28.62 -5.33
C ILE A 255 -6.65 -28.47 -6.57
N TYR A 256 -7.38 -27.35 -6.71
CA TYR A 256 -8.27 -27.10 -7.84
C TYR A 256 -7.52 -27.13 -9.18
N TYR A 257 -6.34 -26.52 -9.23
CA TYR A 257 -5.49 -26.50 -10.42
C TYR A 257 -4.62 -27.75 -10.57
N ARG A 258 -4.62 -28.67 -9.59
CA ARG A 258 -3.71 -29.84 -9.51
C ARG A 258 -2.23 -29.45 -9.51
N ARG A 259 -1.93 -28.34 -8.83
CA ARG A 259 -0.56 -27.90 -8.55
C ARG A 259 -0.01 -28.76 -7.39
N GLN A 260 1.15 -29.35 -7.60
CA GLN A 260 1.92 -30.05 -6.57
C GLN A 260 3.06 -29.17 -6.09
#